data_AF-A0A4R8DM05-F1
#
_entry.id   AF-A0A4R8DM05-F1
#
_cell.length_a   1.000
_cell.length_b   1.000
_cell.length_c   1.000
_cell.angle_alpha   90.00
_cell.angle_beta   90.00
_cell.angle_gamma   90.00
#
_symmetry.space_group_name_H-M   'P 1'
#
loop_
_entity.id
_entity.type
_entity.pdbx_description
1 polymer ?
#
loop_
_entity_poly.entity_id
_entity_poly.type
_entity_poly.pdbx_seq_one_letter_code
_entity_poly.pdbx_strand_id
1 'polypeptide(L)'
;MPDSEEGVPGPGHFASGEPAAGTRPLTLKSTQPGGLGRARSVSLDDTPVRRKARPLPTEPGTTSEYSGPPAAPRTGVPLTPLTGTRRVGGPRPTGWHSNPSRSGAQFTTEPPPAAPPRQYSRPVIVGLSILVILMLTGATIAGFRLVDSYGNVENPLAQPSVRKSQAPLPIPPNPTVTVTKQGVPDVVRLQQNKIYTAGKVGAVSCKEPALKPDSQSAILRYYRALAPCLDKAWAPVLQKSGYPFRPPKVVLQTSQNTSASCTGEEDVAFYCPADETIYVSWKEDAKFYKTDPLAARVWMMDTMAHEYGHHVQKLTEMLTAAGSREGWAKTKAEELEWSRRTELQASCFGAAFLGANKKALGLSGRKLKLWEWETQHSGDEYNPKKIRDHGSRKNYWLWSEPAFKSADPKVCNTFTAPAAKVS
;
A
#
# COMPACT_ATOMS: atom_id res chain seq x y z
N MET A 1 43.67 50.93 7.29
CA MET A 1 45.07 51.04 6.82
C MET A 1 45.96 50.04 7.56
N PRO A 2 46.70 49.19 6.85
CA PRO A 2 46.61 48.93 5.40
C PRO A 2 45.69 47.70 5.16
N ASP A 3 44.61 47.77 4.37
CA ASP A 3 44.43 48.11 2.95
C ASP A 3 44.76 46.94 2.03
N SER A 4 43.72 46.26 1.53
CA SER A 4 43.45 46.05 0.09
C SER A 4 42.23 45.15 -0.10
N GLU A 5 41.09 45.78 -0.40
CA GLU A 5 39.90 45.20 -1.04
C GLU A 5 40.08 45.16 -2.56
N GLU A 6 39.47 44.17 -3.23
CA GLU A 6 39.00 44.16 -4.63
C GLU A 6 38.35 42.79 -4.87
N GLY A 7 37.19 42.56 -5.50
CA GLY A 7 36.20 43.38 -6.17
C GLY A 7 35.16 42.41 -6.78
N VAL A 8 33.88 42.72 -6.64
CA VAL A 8 32.73 41.95 -7.19
C VAL A 8 32.49 42.34 -8.66
N PRO A 9 32.18 41.41 -9.59
CA PRO A 9 31.63 41.78 -10.89
C PRO A 9 30.09 41.80 -10.88
N GLY A 10 29.52 42.97 -11.22
CA GLY A 10 28.11 43.15 -11.55
C GLY A 10 27.75 42.78 -13.01
N PRO A 11 26.46 42.82 -13.38
CA PRO A 11 25.95 42.27 -14.64
C PRO A 11 26.01 43.29 -15.80
N GLY A 12 26.51 42.85 -16.96
CA GLY A 12 26.55 43.62 -18.19
C GLY A 12 25.30 43.42 -19.06
N HIS A 13 24.63 44.53 -19.36
CA HIS A 13 23.66 44.69 -20.45
C HIS A 13 24.37 44.70 -21.82
N PHE A 14 23.80 44.05 -22.83
CA PHE A 14 23.95 44.47 -24.24
C PHE A 14 22.63 44.30 -25.00
N ALA A 15 22.36 45.32 -25.81
CA ALA A 15 21.10 45.63 -26.44
C ALA A 15 20.90 44.96 -27.81
N SER A 16 19.64 45.03 -28.22
CA SER A 16 18.99 44.71 -29.48
C SER A 16 19.66 45.22 -30.76
N GLY A 17 19.63 44.39 -31.81
CA GLY A 17 19.77 44.80 -33.21
C GLY A 17 18.85 43.98 -34.11
N GLU A 18 17.86 44.63 -34.72
CA GLU A 18 16.97 44.11 -35.77
C GLU A 18 17.52 44.44 -37.19
N PRO A 19 16.94 43.89 -38.27
CA PRO A 19 17.71 43.31 -39.39
C PRO A 19 17.80 44.18 -40.64
N ALA A 20 18.76 43.85 -41.52
CA ALA A 20 18.83 44.35 -42.89
C ALA A 20 18.74 43.20 -43.91
N ALA A 21 18.00 43.46 -44.98
CA ALA A 21 17.51 42.52 -45.98
C ALA A 21 18.39 42.39 -47.25
N GLY A 22 18.22 41.26 -47.95
CA GLY A 22 18.51 41.06 -49.38
C GLY A 22 19.95 40.57 -49.70
N THR A 23 20.22 39.64 -50.62
CA THR A 23 19.41 39.08 -51.72
C THR A 23 20.09 37.81 -52.30
N ARG A 24 19.31 36.72 -52.44
CA ARG A 24 19.27 35.73 -53.57
C ARG A 24 20.31 34.58 -53.72
N PRO A 25 19.93 33.47 -54.43
CA PRO A 25 19.88 32.13 -53.84
C PRO A 25 20.67 31.05 -54.61
N LEU A 26 20.99 29.95 -53.94
CA LEU A 26 21.50 28.74 -54.58
C LEU A 26 20.35 27.78 -54.89
N THR A 27 20.08 27.65 -56.19
CA THR A 27 19.29 26.57 -56.81
C THR A 27 20.05 25.25 -56.78
N LEU A 28 19.39 24.17 -56.35
CA LEU A 28 19.72 22.81 -56.77
C LEU A 28 18.45 22.01 -57.04
N LYS A 29 18.45 21.39 -58.22
CA LYS A 29 17.31 20.78 -58.90
C LYS A 29 16.93 19.40 -58.33
N SER A 30 15.63 19.15 -58.45
CA SER A 30 14.83 17.94 -58.23
C SER A 30 15.21 16.73 -59.10
N THR A 31 14.99 15.51 -58.57
CA THR A 31 14.29 14.38 -59.24
C THR A 31 13.88 13.28 -58.22
N GLN A 32 12.57 13.15 -57.91
CA GLN A 32 11.67 11.97 -58.15
C GLN A 32 11.58 10.91 -57.00
N PRO A 33 10.47 10.14 -56.86
CA PRO A 33 9.61 10.20 -55.66
C PRO A 33 9.34 8.85 -54.95
N GLY A 34 9.21 8.89 -53.62
CA GLY A 34 8.64 7.80 -52.81
C GLY A 34 7.21 8.14 -52.39
N GLY A 35 6.22 7.50 -53.01
CA GLY A 35 4.81 7.77 -52.80
C GLY A 35 4.31 7.42 -51.40
N LEU A 36 3.92 8.44 -50.64
CA LEU A 36 3.01 8.29 -49.50
C LEU A 36 1.58 8.37 -50.04
N GLY A 37 0.85 7.26 -49.89
CA GLY A 37 -0.53 7.12 -50.34
C GLY A 37 -1.46 8.17 -49.73
N ARG A 38 -2.46 8.58 -50.51
CA ARG A 38 -3.51 9.52 -50.12
C ARG A 38 -4.29 9.01 -48.91
N ALA A 39 -4.47 9.87 -47.90
CA ALA A 39 -5.42 9.65 -46.83
C ALA A 39 -6.85 9.57 -47.41
N ARG A 40 -7.54 8.45 -47.19
CA ARG A 40 -8.99 8.33 -47.43
C ARG A 40 -9.73 8.77 -46.18
N SER A 41 -10.71 9.65 -46.36
CA SER A 41 -11.75 9.94 -45.36
C SER A 41 -12.61 8.70 -45.15
N VAL A 42 -12.70 8.21 -43.92
CA VAL A 42 -13.70 7.19 -43.55
C VAL A 42 -14.97 7.93 -43.14
N SER A 43 -16.00 7.81 -43.96
CA SER A 43 -17.38 8.20 -43.61
C SER A 43 -17.90 7.25 -42.55
N LEU A 44 -18.40 7.78 -41.43
CA LEU A 44 -19.09 7.02 -40.39
C LEU A 44 -20.58 7.31 -40.50
N ASP A 45 -21.27 6.50 -41.31
CA ASP A 45 -22.71 6.29 -41.21
C ASP A 45 -22.93 4.76 -41.20
N ASP A 46 -23.16 4.18 -40.02
CA ASP A 46 -24.37 3.39 -39.72
C ASP A 46 -24.29 2.65 -38.36
N THR A 47 -25.27 2.97 -37.51
CA THR A 47 -26.07 2.15 -36.57
C THR A 47 -25.48 0.90 -35.86
N PRO A 48 -25.61 0.75 -34.52
CA PRO A 48 -24.95 -0.32 -33.76
C PRO A 48 -25.75 -1.62 -33.72
N VAL A 49 -25.33 -2.66 -34.45
CA VAL A 49 -25.77 -4.03 -34.19
C VAL A 49 -24.85 -4.64 -33.12
N ARG A 50 -25.36 -4.72 -31.87
CA ARG A 50 -24.76 -5.49 -30.78
C ARG A 50 -24.58 -6.96 -31.20
N ARG A 51 -23.35 -7.37 -31.56
CA ARG A 51 -22.98 -8.79 -31.56
C ARG A 51 -22.69 -9.21 -30.13
N LYS A 52 -23.49 -10.16 -29.61
CA LYS A 52 -23.22 -10.83 -28.33
C LYS A 52 -21.86 -11.52 -28.40
N ALA A 53 -20.98 -11.22 -27.45
CA ALA A 53 -19.72 -11.92 -27.28
C ALA A 53 -19.99 -13.41 -26.99
N ARG A 54 -19.30 -14.29 -27.71
CA ARG A 54 -19.29 -15.74 -27.47
C ARG A 54 -18.26 -16.02 -26.37
N PRO A 55 -18.57 -16.85 -25.34
CA PRO A 55 -17.57 -17.25 -24.36
C PRO A 55 -16.43 -18.02 -25.03
N LEU A 56 -15.19 -17.76 -24.60
CA LEU A 56 -14.02 -18.57 -24.93
C LEU A 56 -14.16 -19.98 -24.30
N PRO A 57 -13.61 -21.03 -24.91
CA PRO A 57 -13.59 -22.37 -24.30
C PRO A 57 -12.74 -22.34 -23.03
N THR A 58 -13.27 -22.89 -21.95
CA THR A 58 -12.51 -23.19 -20.74
C THR A 58 -11.66 -24.44 -20.97
N GLU A 59 -10.35 -24.33 -20.74
CA GLU A 59 -9.41 -25.45 -20.59
C GLU A 59 -9.96 -26.50 -19.60
N PRO A 60 -9.98 -27.80 -19.93
CA PRO A 60 -10.36 -28.84 -19.00
C PRO A 60 -9.15 -29.22 -18.13
N GLY A 61 -9.12 -28.83 -16.85
CA GLY A 61 -8.08 -29.35 -15.95
C GLY A 61 -7.82 -28.69 -14.59
N THR A 62 -8.46 -27.59 -14.21
CA THR A 62 -8.21 -26.99 -12.88
C THR A 62 -9.49 -26.91 -12.04
N THR A 63 -9.67 -27.88 -11.15
CA THR A 63 -10.63 -27.79 -10.05
C THR A 63 -10.15 -26.74 -9.06
N SER A 64 -10.75 -25.55 -9.12
CA SER A 64 -10.65 -24.54 -8.06
C SER A 64 -11.47 -25.03 -6.86
N GLU A 65 -10.82 -25.69 -5.90
CA GLU A 65 -11.38 -25.86 -4.55
C GLU A 65 -11.32 -24.51 -3.81
N TYR A 66 -12.28 -23.62 -4.12
CA TYR A 66 -12.54 -22.44 -3.31
C TYR A 66 -13.69 -22.76 -2.36
N SER A 67 -13.36 -23.39 -1.24
CA SER A 67 -14.25 -23.44 -0.08
C SER A 67 -14.20 -22.08 0.61
N GLY A 68 -15.31 -21.35 0.64
CA GLY A 68 -15.42 -20.11 1.38
C GLY A 68 -15.08 -20.30 2.87
N PRO A 69 -14.68 -19.23 3.59
CA PRO A 69 -14.32 -19.34 5.00
C PRO A 69 -15.52 -19.82 5.84
N PRO A 70 -15.30 -20.65 6.88
CA PRO A 70 -16.38 -21.10 7.75
C PRO A 70 -16.99 -19.92 8.51
N ALA A 71 -18.31 -19.99 8.72
CA ALA A 71 -19.06 -19.00 9.49
C ALA A 71 -18.52 -18.90 10.93
N ALA A 72 -18.53 -17.68 11.48
CA ALA A 72 -18.08 -17.40 12.84
C ALA A 72 -18.87 -18.23 13.89
N PRO A 73 -18.22 -18.68 14.98
CA PRO A 73 -18.90 -19.44 16.04
C PRO A 73 -19.95 -18.57 16.74
N ARG A 74 -21.16 -19.12 16.92
CA ARG A 74 -22.19 -18.49 17.75
C ARG A 74 -21.79 -18.55 19.22
N THR A 75 -21.97 -17.43 19.94
CA THR A 75 -21.72 -17.33 21.38
C THR A 75 -22.66 -18.27 22.15
N GLY A 76 -22.10 -19.18 22.96
CA GLY A 76 -22.87 -19.98 23.93
C GLY A 76 -22.74 -21.51 23.86
N VAL A 77 -21.83 -22.09 23.07
CA VAL A 77 -21.61 -23.54 23.04
C VAL A 77 -20.44 -23.95 23.95
N PRO A 78 -20.55 -24.98 24.81
CA PRO A 78 -19.45 -25.44 25.67
C PRO A 78 -18.31 -26.05 24.86
N LEU A 79 -17.07 -25.64 25.16
CA LEU A 79 -15.86 -26.24 24.60
C LEU A 79 -15.49 -27.51 25.36
N THR A 80 -15.24 -28.60 24.64
CA THR A 80 -14.69 -29.86 25.18
C THR A 80 -13.22 -29.64 25.63
N PRO A 81 -12.78 -30.16 26.79
CA PRO A 81 -11.40 -29.98 27.23
C PRO A 81 -10.42 -30.79 26.39
N LEU A 82 -9.32 -30.15 25.98
CA LEU A 82 -8.17 -30.81 25.39
C LEU A 82 -7.43 -31.61 26.47
N THR A 83 -7.33 -32.93 26.29
CA THR A 83 -6.48 -33.80 27.11
C THR A 83 -5.06 -33.83 26.55
N GLY A 84 -4.10 -33.33 27.34
CA GLY A 84 -2.67 -33.38 27.07
C GLY A 84 -1.88 -33.63 28.35
N THR A 85 -0.98 -34.60 28.32
CA THR A 85 -0.27 -35.11 29.50
C THR A 85 0.81 -34.15 30.00
N ARG A 86 0.76 -33.86 31.30
CA ARG A 86 1.75 -33.08 32.06
C ARG A 86 2.99 -33.94 32.30
N ARG A 87 4.13 -33.64 31.66
CA ARG A 87 5.43 -34.16 32.13
C ARG A 87 5.96 -33.23 33.22
N VAL A 88 6.05 -33.77 34.43
CA VAL A 88 6.63 -33.15 35.62
C VAL A 88 8.16 -33.16 35.46
N GLY A 89 8.78 -31.99 35.36
CA GLY A 89 10.23 -31.85 35.48
C GLY A 89 10.63 -31.93 36.95
N GLY A 90 11.48 -32.89 37.29
CA GLY A 90 12.03 -33.04 38.65
C GLY A 90 13.04 -31.94 39.03
N PRO A 91 13.32 -31.77 40.33
CA PRO A 91 14.18 -30.71 40.85
C PRO A 91 15.65 -30.92 40.48
N ARG A 92 16.34 -29.85 40.06
CA ARG A 92 17.80 -29.82 39.91
C ARG A 92 18.43 -29.22 41.18
N PRO A 93 19.46 -29.85 41.77
CA PRO A 93 20.25 -29.22 42.82
C PRO A 93 21.21 -28.18 42.22
N THR A 94 21.27 -27.00 42.83
CA THR A 94 22.31 -26.00 42.59
C THR A 94 23.56 -26.37 43.39
N GLY A 95 24.65 -26.70 42.71
CA GLY A 95 25.97 -26.89 43.30
C GLY A 95 27.02 -26.14 42.49
N TRP A 96 27.72 -25.22 43.14
CA TRP A 96 28.92 -24.57 42.63
C TRP A 96 30.10 -25.56 42.66
N HIS A 97 31.05 -25.38 41.73
CA HIS A 97 32.30 -26.13 41.52
C HIS A 97 32.23 -27.34 40.55
N SER A 98 32.49 -27.08 39.26
CA SER A 98 33.29 -27.97 38.38
C SER A 98 33.75 -27.21 37.12
N ASN A 99 34.99 -27.52 36.68
CA ASN A 99 35.70 -26.85 35.59
C ASN A 99 35.06 -27.06 34.21
N PRO A 100 35.20 -26.12 33.25
CA PRO A 100 34.69 -26.30 31.91
C PRO A 100 35.62 -27.21 31.10
N SER A 101 35.27 -28.48 30.94
CA SER A 101 35.84 -29.30 29.86
C SER A 101 35.13 -28.95 28.55
N ARG A 102 35.84 -28.22 27.70
CA ARG A 102 35.48 -27.92 26.31
C ARG A 102 35.49 -29.23 25.51
N SER A 103 34.34 -29.84 25.27
CA SER A 103 34.17 -30.87 24.24
C SER A 103 33.46 -30.26 23.03
N GLY A 104 34.15 -30.25 21.90
CA GLY A 104 33.61 -29.78 20.62
C GLY A 104 32.51 -30.71 20.12
N ALA A 105 31.52 -30.14 19.44
CA ALA A 105 30.50 -30.92 18.74
C ALA A 105 31.16 -31.70 17.59
N GLN A 106 31.17 -33.03 17.70
CA GLN A 106 31.41 -33.90 16.55
C GLN A 106 30.09 -34.12 15.83
N PHE A 107 30.00 -33.63 14.59
CA PHE A 107 28.92 -33.96 13.68
C PHE A 107 29.16 -35.36 13.11
N THR A 108 28.23 -36.29 13.32
CA THR A 108 28.17 -37.56 12.60
C THR A 108 27.16 -37.42 11.46
N THR A 109 27.50 -37.90 10.26
CA THR A 109 26.67 -37.80 9.05
C THR A 109 25.84 -39.05 8.79
N GLU A 110 25.59 -39.89 9.81
CA GLU A 110 24.87 -41.14 9.63
C GLU A 110 23.43 -41.02 10.15
N PRO A 111 22.40 -41.17 9.29
CA PRO A 111 21.02 -41.15 9.74
C PRO A 111 20.73 -42.37 10.64
N PRO A 112 19.93 -42.22 11.71
CA PRO A 112 19.59 -43.33 12.58
C PRO A 112 18.81 -44.40 11.80
N PRO A 113 19.00 -45.70 12.12
CA PRO A 113 18.32 -46.78 11.43
C PRO A 113 16.79 -46.66 11.53
N ALA A 114 16.10 -46.88 10.41
CA ALA A 114 14.65 -46.82 10.33
C ALA A 114 14.01 -47.86 11.25
N ALA A 115 13.08 -47.42 12.11
CA ALA A 115 12.32 -48.30 12.97
C ALA A 115 11.40 -49.21 12.13
N PRO A 116 11.28 -50.52 12.45
CA PRO A 116 10.40 -51.41 11.71
C PRO A 116 8.93 -50.99 11.85
N PRO A 117 8.09 -51.20 10.81
CA PRO A 117 6.68 -50.83 10.84
C PRO A 117 5.93 -51.63 11.90
N ARG A 118 5.07 -50.94 12.67
CA ARG A 118 4.22 -51.58 13.71
C ARG A 118 3.24 -52.55 13.05
N GLN A 119 3.31 -53.83 13.43
CA GLN A 119 2.38 -54.86 12.99
C GLN A 119 1.13 -54.83 13.88
N TYR A 120 -0.03 -54.51 13.30
CA TYR A 120 -1.31 -54.54 14.02
C TYR A 120 -1.82 -55.98 14.11
N SER A 121 -2.39 -56.35 15.27
CA SER A 121 -2.95 -57.68 15.45
C SER A 121 -4.20 -57.89 14.59
N ARG A 122 -4.43 -59.12 14.13
CA ARG A 122 -5.63 -59.50 13.34
C ARG A 122 -6.96 -58.95 13.88
N PRO A 123 -7.25 -58.94 15.21
CA PRO A 123 -8.49 -58.36 15.71
C PRO A 123 -8.59 -56.84 15.52
N VAL A 124 -7.47 -56.11 15.53
CA VAL A 124 -7.47 -54.66 15.28
C VAL A 124 -7.79 -54.35 13.83
N ILE A 125 -7.25 -55.15 12.90
CA ILE A 125 -7.55 -55.01 11.47
C ILE A 125 -9.04 -55.30 11.21
N VAL A 126 -9.58 -56.37 11.81
CA VAL A 126 -11.01 -56.70 11.70
C VAL A 126 -11.89 -55.58 12.27
N GLY A 127 -11.53 -55.03 13.44
CA GLY A 127 -12.26 -53.92 14.04
C GLY A 127 -12.28 -52.66 13.16
N LEU A 128 -11.14 -52.28 12.58
CA LEU A 128 -11.05 -51.14 11.68
C LEU A 128 -11.84 -51.37 10.38
N SER A 129 -11.80 -52.58 9.81
CA SER A 129 -12.56 -52.92 8.61
C SER A 129 -14.08 -52.83 8.84
N ILE A 130 -14.57 -53.30 9.99
CA ILE A 130 -16.00 -53.17 10.36
C ILE A 130 -16.38 -51.69 10.49
N LEU A 131 -15.52 -50.86 11.06
CA LEU A 131 -15.77 -49.44 11.26
C LEU A 131 -15.83 -48.69 9.92
N VAL A 132 -14.97 -49.04 8.96
CA VAL A 132 -15.02 -48.51 7.58
C VAL A 132 -16.30 -48.92 6.87
N ILE A 133 -16.72 -50.19 7.01
CA ILE A 133 -17.98 -50.67 6.41
C ILE A 133 -19.19 -49.95 7.00
N LEU A 134 -19.22 -49.72 8.32
CA LEU A 134 -20.29 -48.96 8.99
C LEU A 134 -20.34 -47.49 8.55
N MET A 135 -19.18 -46.86 8.33
CA MET A 135 -19.15 -45.49 7.79
C MET A 135 -19.67 -45.43 6.34
N LEU A 136 -19.31 -46.40 5.50
CA LEU A 136 -19.77 -46.46 4.11
C LEU A 136 -21.28 -46.76 4.00
N THR A 137 -21.82 -47.63 4.85
CA THR A 137 -23.26 -47.89 4.88
C THR A 137 -24.05 -46.71 5.48
N GLY A 138 -23.52 -46.05 6.51
CA GLY A 138 -24.11 -44.83 7.06
C GLY A 138 -24.16 -43.68 6.03
N ALA A 139 -23.07 -43.48 5.28
CA ALA A 139 -22.99 -42.46 4.24
C ALA A 139 -23.94 -42.71 3.06
N THR A 140 -24.13 -43.97 2.65
CA THR A 140 -25.07 -44.31 1.56
C THR A 140 -26.53 -44.14 1.97
N ILE A 141 -26.90 -44.50 3.22
CA ILE A 141 -28.25 -44.26 3.75
C ILE A 141 -28.55 -42.77 3.87
N ALA A 142 -27.59 -41.97 4.34
CA ALA A 142 -27.73 -40.51 4.41
C ALA A 142 -27.83 -39.87 3.01
N GLY A 143 -27.07 -40.37 2.03
CA GLY A 143 -27.16 -39.95 0.64
C GLY A 143 -28.53 -40.22 0.01
N PHE A 144 -29.10 -41.41 0.22
CA PHE A 144 -30.43 -41.75 -0.30
C PHE A 144 -31.54 -40.89 0.32
N ARG A 145 -31.46 -40.59 1.62
CA ARG A 145 -32.40 -39.68 2.31
C ARG A 145 -32.31 -38.24 1.79
N LEU A 146 -31.13 -37.80 1.34
CA LEU A 146 -30.94 -36.47 0.76
C LEU A 146 -31.51 -36.39 -0.67
N VAL A 147 -31.42 -37.47 -1.46
CA VAL A 147 -31.97 -37.55 -2.83
C VAL A 147 -33.50 -37.58 -2.82
N ASP A 148 -34.13 -38.25 -1.86
CA ASP A 148 -35.60 -38.24 -1.71
C ASP A 148 -36.16 -36.85 -1.36
N SER A 149 -35.33 -35.98 -0.75
CA SER A 149 -35.69 -34.58 -0.47
C SER A 149 -35.69 -33.68 -1.71
N TYR A 150 -35.23 -34.15 -2.87
CA TYR A 150 -35.27 -33.42 -4.15
C TYR A 150 -36.45 -33.85 -5.05
N GLY A 151 -37.37 -34.70 -4.56
CA GLY A 151 -38.49 -35.26 -5.33
C GLY A 151 -39.65 -34.31 -5.68
N ASN A 152 -39.60 -33.03 -5.31
CA ASN A 152 -40.65 -32.05 -5.66
C ASN A 152 -40.17 -31.05 -6.72
N VAL A 153 -39.66 -31.56 -7.84
CA VAL A 153 -39.48 -30.76 -9.06
C VAL A 153 -40.73 -30.92 -9.91
N GLU A 154 -41.45 -29.83 -10.11
CA GLU A 154 -42.66 -29.80 -10.94
C GLU A 154 -42.36 -30.27 -12.38
N ASN A 155 -43.26 -31.08 -12.92
CA ASN A 155 -43.20 -31.68 -14.25
C ASN A 155 -42.98 -30.61 -15.35
N PRO A 156 -41.92 -30.67 -16.16
CA PRO A 156 -41.64 -29.68 -17.21
C PRO A 156 -42.60 -29.74 -18.41
N LEU A 157 -43.64 -30.59 -18.36
CA LEU A 157 -44.70 -30.69 -19.37
C LEU A 157 -46.11 -30.33 -18.85
N ALA A 158 -46.24 -29.76 -17.65
CA ALA A 158 -47.52 -29.24 -17.18
C ALA A 158 -47.90 -27.99 -17.99
N GLN A 159 -49.12 -27.98 -18.56
CA GLN A 159 -49.69 -26.81 -19.23
C GLN A 159 -49.66 -25.59 -18.29
N PRO A 160 -49.30 -24.39 -18.77
CA PRO A 160 -49.26 -23.21 -17.94
C PRO A 160 -50.67 -22.87 -17.43
N SER A 161 -50.88 -23.05 -16.13
CA SER A 161 -52.02 -22.49 -15.42
C SER A 161 -51.90 -20.97 -15.46
N VAL A 162 -52.81 -20.30 -16.16
CA VAL A 162 -52.91 -18.84 -16.16
C VAL A 162 -53.37 -18.40 -14.77
N ARG A 163 -52.42 -18.01 -13.93
CA ARG A 163 -52.72 -17.30 -12.69
C ARG A 163 -53.39 -15.98 -13.08
N LYS A 164 -54.61 -15.72 -12.59
CA LYS A 164 -55.30 -14.44 -12.81
C LYS A 164 -54.34 -13.29 -12.48
N SER A 165 -54.24 -12.35 -13.41
CA SER A 165 -53.35 -11.19 -13.34
C SER A 165 -53.55 -10.49 -11.99
N GLN A 166 -52.50 -10.49 -11.17
CA GLN A 166 -52.45 -9.69 -9.96
C GLN A 166 -52.47 -8.22 -10.39
N ALA A 167 -53.21 -7.36 -9.67
CA ALA A 167 -53.27 -5.94 -10.00
C ALA A 167 -51.84 -5.37 -10.20
N PRO A 168 -51.61 -4.52 -11.21
CA PRO A 168 -50.29 -3.96 -11.48
C PRO A 168 -49.70 -3.40 -10.18
N LEU A 169 -48.45 -3.74 -9.89
CA LEU A 169 -47.70 -3.05 -8.85
C LEU A 169 -47.80 -1.54 -9.13
N PRO A 170 -48.07 -0.70 -8.12
CA PRO A 170 -48.12 0.74 -8.32
C PRO A 170 -46.81 1.17 -8.98
N ILE A 171 -46.94 1.99 -10.03
CA ILE A 171 -45.80 2.55 -10.77
C ILE A 171 -44.88 3.20 -9.72
N PRO A 172 -43.59 2.81 -9.64
CA PRO A 172 -42.67 3.49 -8.75
C PRO A 172 -42.75 4.99 -9.06
N PRO A 173 -42.79 5.86 -8.02
CA PRO A 173 -42.86 7.30 -8.25
C PRO A 173 -41.77 7.69 -9.24
N ASN A 174 -42.08 8.62 -10.16
CA ASN A 174 -41.14 9.17 -11.13
C ASN A 174 -39.78 9.34 -10.46
N PRO A 175 -38.67 8.88 -11.08
CA PRO A 175 -37.36 8.98 -10.46
C PRO A 175 -37.16 10.44 -10.05
N THR A 176 -37.14 10.68 -8.75
CA THR A 176 -36.77 11.98 -8.22
C THR A 176 -35.40 12.24 -8.79
N VAL A 177 -35.30 13.20 -9.71
CA VAL A 177 -34.02 13.69 -10.21
C VAL A 177 -33.28 14.15 -8.96
N THR A 178 -32.42 13.28 -8.45
CA THR A 178 -31.53 13.64 -7.37
C THR A 178 -30.63 14.66 -8.04
N VAL A 179 -30.83 15.93 -7.70
CA VAL A 179 -29.90 17.00 -8.07
C VAL A 179 -28.59 16.57 -7.47
N THR A 180 -27.79 15.87 -8.28
CA THR A 180 -26.48 15.40 -7.90
C THR A 180 -25.70 16.69 -7.79
N LYS A 181 -25.44 17.15 -6.55
CA LYS A 181 -24.52 18.27 -6.33
C LYS A 181 -23.32 18.01 -7.23
N GLN A 182 -23.05 18.92 -8.14
CA GLN A 182 -21.97 18.77 -9.09
C GLN A 182 -20.70 18.50 -8.29
N GLY A 183 -20.10 17.33 -8.52
CA GLY A 183 -18.93 16.92 -7.77
C GLY A 183 -17.81 17.95 -7.96
N VAL A 184 -17.08 18.26 -6.88
CA VAL A 184 -15.84 19.05 -7.00
C VAL A 184 -14.91 18.30 -7.97
N PRO A 185 -14.32 18.94 -8.99
CA PRO A 185 -13.37 18.27 -9.86
C PRO A 185 -12.12 17.80 -9.10
N ASP A 186 -11.54 16.66 -9.48
CA ASP A 186 -10.35 16.12 -8.81
C ASP A 186 -9.19 17.11 -8.78
N VAL A 187 -8.95 17.81 -9.88
CA VAL A 187 -7.91 18.85 -9.95
C VAL A 187 -8.15 19.98 -8.93
N VAL A 188 -9.40 20.33 -8.64
CA VAL A 188 -9.73 21.33 -7.63
C VAL A 188 -9.48 20.78 -6.22
N ARG A 189 -9.87 19.52 -5.96
CA ARG A 189 -9.54 18.85 -4.67
C ARG A 189 -8.05 18.80 -4.40
N LEU A 190 -7.25 18.57 -5.45
CA LEU A 190 -5.81 18.46 -5.35
C LEU A 190 -5.12 19.82 -5.21
N GLN A 191 -5.51 20.80 -6.02
CA GLN A 191 -4.81 22.10 -6.09
C GLN A 191 -5.30 23.11 -5.05
N GLN A 192 -6.57 23.03 -4.65
CA GLN A 192 -7.23 24.00 -3.77
C GLN A 192 -7.70 23.36 -2.46
N ASN A 193 -7.05 22.26 -2.03
CA ASN A 193 -7.39 21.59 -0.78
C ASN A 193 -7.27 22.56 0.41
N LYS A 194 -8.25 22.53 1.32
CA LYS A 194 -8.27 23.41 2.49
C LYS A 194 -7.10 23.17 3.45
N ILE A 195 -6.46 22.00 3.39
CA ILE A 195 -5.27 21.67 4.19
C ILE A 195 -4.14 22.71 4.00
N TYR A 196 -3.99 23.27 2.81
CA TYR A 196 -2.97 24.27 2.50
C TYR A 196 -3.19 25.64 3.17
N THR A 197 -4.36 25.85 3.78
CA THR A 197 -4.74 27.10 4.46
C THR A 197 -5.08 26.89 5.94
N ALA A 198 -5.02 25.64 6.42
CA ALA A 198 -5.33 25.31 7.80
C ALA A 198 -4.24 25.78 8.78
N GLY A 199 -3.03 26.05 8.27
CA GLY A 199 -1.89 26.47 9.06
C GLY A 199 -1.04 25.30 9.53
N LYS A 200 -0.12 25.59 10.45
CA LYS A 200 0.98 24.69 10.81
C LYS A 200 0.53 23.43 11.55
N VAL A 201 1.25 22.34 11.28
CA VAL A 201 1.22 21.11 12.07
C VAL A 201 1.69 21.42 13.49
N GLY A 202 0.96 20.92 14.48
CA GLY A 202 1.23 21.21 15.89
C GLY A 202 2.50 20.52 16.39
N ALA A 203 3.32 21.27 17.14
CA ALA A 203 4.34 20.67 17.99
C ALA A 203 3.63 19.97 19.15
N VAL A 204 3.86 18.67 19.30
CA VAL A 204 3.38 17.85 20.40
C VAL A 204 4.57 17.38 21.21
N SER A 205 4.39 17.14 22.51
CA SER A 205 5.44 16.64 23.40
C SER A 205 5.75 15.15 23.17
N CYS A 206 5.84 14.75 21.90
CA CYS A 206 6.14 13.39 21.48
C CYS A 206 7.63 13.08 21.66
N LYS A 207 7.94 12.24 22.65
CA LYS A 207 9.28 11.70 22.78
C LYS A 207 9.40 10.49 21.87
N GLU A 208 10.53 10.41 21.18
CA GLU A 208 10.89 9.22 20.43
C GLU A 208 10.90 7.99 21.37
N PRO A 209 10.34 6.84 20.95
CA PRO A 209 10.25 5.67 21.81
C PRO A 209 11.62 5.15 22.26
N ALA A 210 11.82 4.98 23.56
CA ALA A 210 13.02 4.38 24.15
C ALA A 210 13.05 2.84 23.99
N LEU A 211 12.73 2.36 22.78
CA LEU A 211 12.73 0.95 22.39
C LEU A 211 13.93 0.67 21.50
N LYS A 212 14.46 -0.56 21.58
CA LYS A 212 15.46 -1.08 20.64
C LYS A 212 14.72 -1.85 19.54
N PRO A 213 14.61 -1.33 18.30
CA PRO A 213 13.88 -1.98 17.21
C PRO A 213 14.72 -3.11 16.55
N ASP A 214 15.15 -4.09 17.34
CA ASP A 214 16.02 -5.19 16.90
C ASP A 214 15.28 -6.51 16.60
N SER A 215 13.95 -6.50 16.75
CA SER A 215 13.08 -7.64 16.51
C SER A 215 11.75 -7.18 15.92
N GLN A 216 11.06 -8.09 15.21
CA GLN A 216 9.74 -7.85 14.63
C GLN A 216 8.75 -7.20 15.63
N SER A 217 8.67 -7.73 16.85
CA SER A 217 7.77 -7.19 17.88
C SER A 217 8.19 -5.80 18.38
N ALA A 218 9.50 -5.53 18.49
CA ALA A 218 10.00 -4.25 18.94
C ALA A 218 9.82 -3.16 17.89
N ILE A 219 10.01 -3.49 16.60
CA ILE A 219 9.74 -2.60 15.47
C ILE A 219 8.27 -2.19 15.44
N LEU A 220 7.34 -3.15 15.51
CA LEU A 220 5.91 -2.82 15.54
C LEU A 220 5.55 -1.91 16.73
N ARG A 221 6.12 -2.17 17.92
CA ARG A 221 5.91 -1.31 19.09
C ARG A 221 6.51 0.09 18.90
N TYR A 222 7.64 0.20 18.21
CA TYR A 222 8.26 1.48 17.88
C TYR A 222 7.33 2.33 17.02
N TYR A 223 6.86 1.80 15.88
CA TYR A 223 5.92 2.50 15.01
C TYR A 223 4.59 2.84 15.70
N ARG A 224 4.01 1.89 16.45
CA ARG A 224 2.78 2.14 17.22
C ARG A 224 2.93 3.20 18.31
N ALA A 225 4.14 3.38 18.86
CA ALA A 225 4.39 4.42 19.85
C ALA A 225 4.51 5.82 19.22
N LEU A 226 4.86 5.91 17.93
CA LEU A 226 4.88 7.17 17.17
C LEU A 226 3.49 7.58 16.66
N ALA A 227 2.62 6.63 16.30
CA ALA A 227 1.31 6.93 15.69
C ALA A 227 0.45 7.92 16.51
N PRO A 228 0.28 7.79 17.84
CA PRO A 228 -0.50 8.75 18.63
C PRO A 228 0.07 10.17 18.63
N CYS A 229 1.36 10.34 18.32
CA CYS A 229 1.96 11.66 18.18
C CYS A 229 1.56 12.33 16.88
N LEU A 230 1.56 11.57 15.78
CA LEU A 230 1.09 12.02 14.48
C LEU A 230 -0.41 12.33 14.53
N ASP A 231 -1.21 11.48 15.19
CA ASP A 231 -2.63 11.72 15.45
C ASP A 231 -2.86 13.09 16.09
N LYS A 232 -2.16 13.37 17.20
CA LYS A 232 -2.30 14.63 17.94
C LYS A 232 -1.82 15.84 17.14
N ALA A 233 -0.78 15.68 16.33
CA ALA A 233 -0.21 16.77 15.55
C ALA A 233 -1.11 17.15 14.35
N TRP A 234 -1.71 16.15 13.69
CA TRP A 234 -2.50 16.35 12.46
C TRP A 234 -3.99 16.57 12.70
N ALA A 235 -4.58 15.98 13.76
CA ALA A 235 -6.02 16.07 14.01
C ALA A 235 -6.55 17.53 14.03
N PRO A 236 -5.89 18.52 14.68
CA PRO A 236 -6.38 19.90 14.67
C PRO A 236 -6.36 20.54 13.27
N VAL A 237 -5.33 20.24 12.47
CA VAL A 237 -5.17 20.79 11.11
C VAL A 237 -6.24 20.22 10.17
N LEU A 238 -6.50 18.91 10.27
CA LEU A 238 -7.55 18.23 9.51
C LEU A 238 -8.95 18.75 9.89
N GLN A 239 -9.24 18.87 11.18
CA GLN A 239 -10.52 19.39 11.67
C GLN A 239 -10.75 20.84 11.20
N LYS A 240 -9.72 21.70 11.28
CA LYS A 240 -9.79 23.08 10.79
C LYS A 240 -9.98 23.15 9.26
N SER A 241 -9.52 22.15 8.53
CA SER A 241 -9.74 22.01 7.09
C SER A 241 -11.15 21.50 6.73
N GLY A 242 -11.94 21.11 7.72
CA GLY A 242 -13.29 20.55 7.53
C GLY A 242 -13.30 19.04 7.28
N TYR A 243 -12.19 18.33 7.52
CA TYR A 243 -12.10 16.87 7.35
C TYR A 243 -12.19 16.17 8.72
N PRO A 244 -13.03 15.13 8.86
CA PRO A 244 -13.11 14.37 10.11
C PRO A 244 -11.83 13.55 10.32
N PHE A 245 -11.27 13.66 11.52
CA PHE A 245 -10.11 12.87 11.91
C PHE A 245 -10.51 11.47 12.38
N ARG A 246 -9.73 10.48 11.98
CA ARG A 246 -9.70 9.12 12.53
C ARG A 246 -8.27 8.59 12.39
N PRO A 247 -7.74 7.82 13.36
CA PRO A 247 -6.36 7.36 13.29
C PRO A 247 -6.21 6.17 12.33
N PRO A 248 -5.05 5.99 11.69
CA PRO A 248 -4.76 4.79 10.92
C PRO A 248 -4.46 3.60 11.84
N LYS A 249 -4.61 2.38 11.34
CA LYS A 249 -4.05 1.20 12.00
C LYS A 249 -2.55 1.11 11.68
N VAL A 250 -1.79 0.47 12.56
CA VAL A 250 -0.38 0.13 12.31
C VAL A 250 -0.18 -1.35 12.55
N VAL A 251 0.20 -2.09 11.51
CA VAL A 251 0.38 -3.54 11.54
C VAL A 251 1.66 -3.94 10.82
N LEU A 252 2.15 -5.14 11.11
CA LEU A 252 3.27 -5.70 10.35
C LEU A 252 2.78 -6.19 8.99
N GLN A 253 3.61 -5.94 7.99
CA GLN A 253 3.47 -6.60 6.71
C GLN A 253 3.71 -8.12 6.88
N THR A 254 2.83 -8.91 6.28
CA THR A 254 2.96 -10.36 6.16
C THR A 254 2.72 -10.73 4.70
N SER A 255 3.25 -11.87 4.26
CA SER A 255 3.02 -12.40 2.90
C SER A 255 1.54 -12.70 2.60
N GLN A 256 0.65 -12.59 3.60
CA GLN A 256 -0.79 -12.86 3.49
C GLN A 256 -1.65 -11.59 3.63
N ASN A 257 -1.06 -10.44 3.97
CA ASN A 257 -1.77 -9.19 4.25
C ASN A 257 -1.89 -8.25 3.04
N THR A 258 -1.36 -8.64 1.87
CA THR A 258 -1.57 -7.92 0.61
C THR A 258 -2.91 -8.35 -0.01
N SER A 259 -3.97 -7.64 0.36
CA SER A 259 -5.26 -7.81 -0.33
C SER A 259 -5.15 -7.39 -1.80
N ALA A 260 -6.06 -7.84 -2.66
CA ALA A 260 -6.11 -7.44 -4.07
C ALA A 260 -6.19 -5.91 -4.30
N SER A 261 -6.58 -5.14 -3.28
CA SER A 261 -6.69 -3.68 -3.32
C SER A 261 -5.48 -2.94 -2.74
N CYS A 262 -4.54 -3.65 -2.12
CA CYS A 262 -3.34 -3.08 -1.51
C CYS A 262 -2.16 -4.03 -1.69
N THR A 263 -1.35 -3.77 -2.71
CA THR A 263 -0.10 -4.47 -3.00
C THR A 263 1.07 -3.55 -2.68
N GLY A 264 1.86 -3.89 -1.66
CA GLY A 264 3.17 -3.25 -1.39
C GLY A 264 4.31 -4.22 -1.65
N GLU A 265 5.51 -3.72 -1.95
CA GLU A 265 6.71 -4.57 -1.96
C GLU A 265 6.94 -5.11 -0.53
N GLU A 266 7.31 -6.38 -0.38
CA GLU A 266 7.46 -7.04 0.95
C GLU A 266 8.51 -6.39 1.87
N ASP A 267 9.39 -5.58 1.29
CA ASP A 267 10.59 -5.06 1.95
C ASP A 267 10.49 -3.58 2.36
N VAL A 268 9.36 -2.90 2.07
CA VAL A 268 9.15 -1.49 2.40
C VAL A 268 7.82 -1.29 3.11
N ALA A 269 7.74 -0.29 3.98
CA ALA A 269 6.46 0.12 4.55
C ALA A 269 5.54 0.69 3.44
N PHE A 270 4.23 0.62 3.65
CA PHE A 270 3.27 1.27 2.77
C PHE A 270 1.95 1.56 3.49
N TYR A 271 1.23 2.57 3.02
CA TYR A 271 -0.11 2.90 3.46
C TYR A 271 -1.18 2.32 2.53
N CYS A 272 -2.12 1.56 3.09
CA CYS A 272 -3.26 1.03 2.37
C CYS A 272 -4.49 1.94 2.55
N PRO A 273 -4.95 2.66 1.50
CA PRO A 273 -6.11 3.53 1.60
C PRO A 273 -7.45 2.79 1.69
N ALA A 274 -7.49 1.48 1.41
CA ALA A 274 -8.71 0.68 1.42
C ALA A 274 -9.17 0.35 2.85
N ASP A 275 -8.23 0.09 3.76
CA ASP A 275 -8.51 -0.28 5.15
C ASP A 275 -7.91 0.70 6.18
N GLU A 276 -7.23 1.75 5.68
CA GLU A 276 -6.58 2.82 6.42
C GLU A 276 -5.49 2.31 7.37
N THR A 277 -4.66 1.41 6.86
CA THR A 277 -3.59 0.76 7.61
C THR A 277 -2.21 1.13 7.06
N ILE A 278 -1.29 1.50 7.96
CA ILE A 278 0.14 1.54 7.72
C ILE A 278 0.69 0.14 7.96
N TYR A 279 1.18 -0.49 6.90
CA TYR A 279 1.87 -1.76 6.92
C TYR A 279 3.36 -1.51 7.04
N VAL A 280 3.97 -2.00 8.11
CA VAL A 280 5.41 -1.80 8.35
C VAL A 280 6.17 -3.07 8.01
N SER A 281 7.19 -2.95 7.16
CA SER A 281 8.19 -4.00 6.99
C SER A 281 9.13 -3.99 8.20
N TRP A 282 9.61 -5.17 8.61
CA TRP A 282 10.46 -5.30 9.80
C TRP A 282 11.85 -5.86 9.50
N LYS A 283 12.02 -6.57 8.38
CA LYS A 283 13.28 -7.27 8.08
C LYS A 283 14.40 -6.28 7.81
N GLU A 284 14.14 -5.32 6.91
CA GLU A 284 15.13 -4.30 6.54
C GLU A 284 15.37 -3.33 7.70
N ASP A 285 14.34 -2.92 8.45
CA ASP A 285 14.49 -2.11 9.67
C ASP A 285 15.39 -2.80 10.72
N ALA A 286 15.13 -4.08 11.01
CA ALA A 286 15.93 -4.83 11.98
C ALA A 286 17.38 -5.02 11.50
N LYS A 287 17.59 -5.19 10.20
CA LYS A 287 18.91 -5.32 9.58
C LYS A 287 19.67 -4.00 9.61
N PHE A 288 19.01 -2.89 9.26
CA PHE A 288 19.60 -1.56 9.30
C PHE A 288 19.94 -1.15 10.74
N TYR A 289 19.07 -1.46 11.69
CA TYR A 289 19.32 -1.18 13.10
C TYR A 289 20.56 -1.91 13.65
N LYS A 290 20.88 -3.11 13.14
CA LYS A 290 22.11 -3.84 13.52
C LYS A 290 23.38 -3.17 13.00
N THR A 291 23.33 -2.47 11.87
CA THR A 291 24.52 -1.86 11.24
C THR A 291 24.71 -0.41 11.65
N ASP A 292 23.64 0.39 11.67
CA ASP A 292 23.66 1.76 12.20
C ASP A 292 22.37 2.03 13.02
N PRO A 293 22.40 1.79 14.34
CA PRO A 293 21.25 2.00 15.21
C PRO A 293 20.68 3.43 15.18
N LEU A 294 21.53 4.43 14.93
CA LEU A 294 21.10 5.82 14.97
C LEU A 294 20.40 6.20 13.66
N ALA A 295 21.00 5.86 12.52
CA ALA A 295 20.42 6.09 11.20
C ALA A 295 19.11 5.31 11.03
N ALA A 296 19.06 4.04 11.44
CA ALA A 296 17.84 3.25 11.39
C ALA A 296 16.67 3.88 12.18
N ARG A 297 16.93 4.50 13.33
CA ARG A 297 15.87 5.17 14.11
C ARG A 297 15.38 6.45 13.45
N VAL A 298 16.26 7.16 12.74
CA VAL A 298 15.89 8.32 11.92
C VAL A 298 15.04 7.86 10.73
N TRP A 299 15.49 6.85 10.00
CA TRP A 299 14.77 6.22 8.89
C TRP A 299 13.37 5.75 9.28
N MET A 300 13.23 5.05 10.41
CA MET A 300 11.93 4.59 10.90
C MET A 300 11.00 5.75 11.29
N MET A 301 11.53 6.85 11.83
CA MET A 301 10.72 8.05 12.12
C MET A 301 10.24 8.72 10.83
N ASP A 302 11.13 8.85 9.83
CA ASP A 302 10.80 9.45 8.53
C ASP A 302 9.80 8.59 7.77
N THR A 303 10.03 7.28 7.70
CA THR A 303 9.09 6.28 7.13
C THR A 303 7.71 6.40 7.78
N MET A 304 7.63 6.38 9.11
CA MET A 304 6.34 6.51 9.79
C MET A 304 5.64 7.83 9.45
N ALA A 305 6.40 8.92 9.37
CA ALA A 305 5.86 10.24 9.06
C ALA A 305 5.39 10.34 7.60
N HIS A 306 6.11 9.74 6.66
CA HIS A 306 5.75 9.63 5.24
C HIS A 306 4.46 8.83 5.05
N GLU A 307 4.36 7.61 5.62
CA GLU A 307 3.15 6.79 5.51
C GLU A 307 1.93 7.47 6.15
N TYR A 308 2.15 8.21 7.23
CA TYR A 308 1.10 9.03 7.81
C TYR A 308 0.74 10.23 6.91
N GLY A 309 1.66 10.73 6.10
CA GLY A 309 1.39 11.68 5.02
C GLY A 309 0.37 11.17 4.01
N HIS A 310 0.47 9.90 3.61
CA HIS A 310 -0.58 9.24 2.82
C HIS A 310 -1.91 9.14 3.55
N HIS A 311 -1.89 8.89 4.86
CA HIS A 311 -3.10 8.92 5.67
C HIS A 311 -3.75 10.33 5.68
N VAL A 312 -2.96 11.40 5.79
CA VAL A 312 -3.45 12.78 5.65
C VAL A 312 -4.06 13.01 4.27
N GLN A 313 -3.42 12.54 3.20
CA GLN A 313 -3.96 12.60 1.84
C GLN A 313 -5.27 11.81 1.70
N LYS A 314 -5.40 10.64 2.37
CA LYS A 314 -6.65 9.88 2.41
C LYS A 314 -7.77 10.67 3.06
N LEU A 315 -7.52 11.23 4.25
CA LEU A 315 -8.54 11.95 5.02
C LEU A 315 -8.98 13.24 4.33
N THR A 316 -8.12 13.83 3.52
CA THR A 316 -8.38 15.05 2.73
C THR A 316 -8.93 14.78 1.33
N GLU A 317 -9.26 13.52 1.01
CA GLU A 317 -9.73 13.02 -0.30
C GLU A 317 -8.72 13.16 -1.45
N MET A 318 -7.49 13.54 -1.15
CA MET A 318 -6.44 13.78 -2.15
C MET A 318 -5.93 12.48 -2.77
N LEU A 319 -5.77 11.39 -1.99
CA LEU A 319 -5.36 10.09 -2.57
C LEU A 319 -6.37 9.59 -3.60
N THR A 320 -7.67 9.70 -3.31
CA THR A 320 -8.71 9.27 -4.26
C THR A 320 -8.71 10.13 -5.51
N ALA A 321 -8.58 11.46 -5.36
CA ALA A 321 -8.50 12.36 -6.51
C ALA A 321 -7.24 12.13 -7.35
N ALA A 322 -6.07 11.93 -6.73
CA ALA A 322 -4.81 11.67 -7.43
C ALA A 322 -4.84 10.32 -8.14
N GLY A 323 -5.30 9.25 -7.46
CA GLY A 323 -5.43 7.92 -8.07
C GLY A 323 -6.44 7.88 -9.23
N SER A 324 -7.51 8.69 -9.17
CA SER A 324 -8.40 8.90 -10.31
C SER A 324 -7.65 9.52 -11.50
N ARG A 325 -6.89 10.60 -11.27
CA ARG A 325 -6.10 11.26 -12.32
C ARG A 325 -5.04 10.33 -12.92
N GLU A 326 -4.38 9.55 -12.09
CA GLU A 326 -3.41 8.52 -12.49
C GLU A 326 -4.08 7.45 -13.37
N GLY A 327 -5.20 6.87 -12.94
CA GLY A 327 -5.91 5.83 -13.69
C GLY A 327 -6.52 6.31 -15.02
N TRP A 328 -6.79 7.61 -15.17
CA TRP A 328 -7.29 8.20 -16.41
C TRP A 328 -6.19 8.76 -17.34
N ALA A 329 -4.93 8.75 -16.89
CA ALA A 329 -3.79 9.25 -17.63
C ALA A 329 -3.68 8.59 -19.02
N LYS A 330 -3.29 9.35 -20.03
CA LYS A 330 -3.20 8.86 -21.42
C LYS A 330 -1.84 8.29 -21.77
N THR A 331 -0.84 8.58 -20.95
CA THR A 331 0.54 8.14 -21.14
C THR A 331 1.11 7.67 -19.82
N LYS A 332 2.06 6.74 -19.88
CA LYS A 332 2.81 6.30 -18.69
C LYS A 332 3.57 7.45 -18.03
N ALA A 333 4.04 8.43 -18.82
CA ALA A 333 4.72 9.61 -18.29
C ALA A 333 3.79 10.46 -17.41
N GLU A 334 2.54 10.66 -17.85
CA GLU A 334 1.50 11.36 -17.10
C GLU A 334 1.08 10.57 -15.85
N GLU A 335 0.86 9.25 -15.98
CA GLU A 335 0.57 8.36 -14.86
C GLU A 335 1.64 8.48 -13.76
N LEU A 336 2.91 8.33 -14.14
CA LEU A 336 4.03 8.46 -13.20
C LEU A 336 4.17 9.87 -12.64
N GLU A 337 3.74 10.92 -13.34
CA GLU A 337 3.75 12.27 -12.79
C GLU A 337 2.73 12.43 -11.66
N TRP A 338 1.53 11.85 -11.79
CA TRP A 338 0.54 11.83 -10.70
C TRP A 338 1.03 11.03 -9.49
N SER A 339 1.68 9.91 -9.74
CA SER A 339 2.34 9.12 -8.70
C SER A 339 3.42 9.93 -7.97
N ARG A 340 4.39 10.53 -8.68
CA ARG A 340 5.43 11.38 -8.08
C ARG A 340 4.88 12.56 -7.29
N ARG A 341 3.83 13.22 -7.78
CA ARG A 341 3.17 14.32 -7.04
C ARG A 341 2.57 13.84 -5.71
N THR A 342 2.04 12.63 -5.68
CA THR A 342 1.46 12.00 -4.49
C THR A 342 2.55 11.65 -3.47
N GLU A 343 3.60 10.97 -3.92
CA GLU A 343 4.73 10.55 -3.07
C GLU A 343 5.49 11.74 -2.48
N LEU A 344 5.86 12.71 -3.32
CA LEU A 344 6.57 13.91 -2.85
C LEU A 344 5.76 14.73 -1.85
N GLN A 345 4.43 14.72 -1.96
CA GLN A 345 3.58 15.38 -0.98
C GLN A 345 3.49 14.59 0.33
N ALA A 346 3.45 13.26 0.29
CA ALA A 346 3.48 12.43 1.50
C ALA A 346 4.78 12.67 2.29
N SER A 347 5.93 12.69 1.62
CA SER A 347 7.22 13.06 2.22
C SER A 347 7.22 14.50 2.76
N CYS A 348 6.63 15.45 2.02
CA CYS A 348 6.50 16.83 2.48
C CYS A 348 5.65 16.95 3.76
N PHE A 349 4.52 16.25 3.84
CA PHE A 349 3.71 16.18 5.06
C PHE A 349 4.46 15.51 6.21
N GLY A 350 5.18 14.41 5.95
CA GLY A 350 6.06 13.78 6.94
C GLY A 350 7.11 14.75 7.49
N ALA A 351 7.78 15.48 6.61
CA ALA A 351 8.77 16.49 6.97
C ALA A 351 8.14 17.64 7.80
N ALA A 352 6.92 18.09 7.49
CA ALA A 352 6.21 19.09 8.28
C ALA A 352 5.98 18.60 9.73
N PHE A 353 5.58 17.35 9.91
CA PHE A 353 5.45 16.74 11.24
C PHE A 353 6.78 16.67 11.98
N LEU A 354 7.84 16.16 11.33
CA LEU A 354 9.16 16.06 11.94
C LEU A 354 9.72 17.43 12.32
N GLY A 355 9.51 18.42 11.45
CA GLY A 355 9.89 19.82 11.68
C GLY A 355 9.22 20.43 12.91
N ALA A 356 7.90 20.24 13.03
CA ALA A 356 7.12 20.68 14.19
C ALA A 356 7.60 20.02 15.49
N ASN A 357 8.01 18.74 15.41
CA ASN A 357 8.29 17.90 16.58
C ASN A 357 9.78 17.64 16.83
N LYS A 358 10.69 18.25 16.07
CA LYS A 358 12.13 17.96 16.09
C LYS A 358 12.75 18.03 17.50
N LYS A 359 12.32 19.00 18.32
CA LYS A 359 12.80 19.14 19.70
C LYS A 359 12.35 17.96 20.57
N ALA A 360 11.08 17.59 20.49
CA ALA A 360 10.50 16.52 21.30
C ALA A 360 11.03 15.14 20.89
N LEU A 361 11.22 14.92 19.59
CA LEU A 361 11.83 13.71 19.01
C LEU A 361 13.35 13.64 19.23
N GLY A 362 13.98 14.71 19.74
CA GLY A 362 15.43 14.80 19.86
C GLY A 362 16.16 14.80 18.51
N LEU A 363 15.47 15.19 17.44
CA LEU A 363 16.00 15.31 16.07
C LEU A 363 16.89 16.55 15.98
N SER A 364 18.10 16.43 16.52
CA SER A 364 19.12 17.47 16.63
C SER A 364 20.51 16.86 16.47
N GLY A 365 21.53 17.70 16.29
CA GLY A 365 22.92 17.25 16.17
C GLY A 365 23.09 16.19 15.07
N ARG A 366 23.66 15.03 15.42
CA ARG A 366 23.89 13.93 14.47
C ARG A 366 22.59 13.36 13.89
N LYS A 367 21.50 13.26 14.66
CA LYS A 367 20.22 12.74 14.12
C LYS A 367 19.65 13.65 13.05
N LEU A 368 19.72 14.97 13.25
CA LEU A 368 19.27 15.93 12.25
C LEU A 368 20.11 15.83 10.98
N LYS A 369 21.44 15.75 11.10
CA LYS A 369 22.33 15.57 9.94
C LYS A 369 22.06 14.27 9.19
N LEU A 370 21.73 13.19 9.90
CA LEU A 370 21.33 11.93 9.28
C LEU A 370 20.01 12.08 8.51
N TRP A 371 19.00 12.72 9.09
CA TRP A 371 17.73 12.97 8.40
C TRP A 371 17.94 13.84 7.16
N GLU A 372 18.72 14.92 7.27
CA GLU A 372 19.04 15.79 6.13
C GLU A 372 19.78 15.01 5.03
N TRP A 373 20.72 14.14 5.42
CA TRP A 373 21.47 13.30 4.49
C TRP A 373 20.54 12.29 3.81
N GLU A 374 19.76 11.52 4.57
CA GLU A 374 18.80 10.53 4.05
C GLU A 374 17.83 11.21 3.08
N THR A 375 17.20 12.32 3.49
CA THR A 375 16.25 13.09 2.66
C THR A 375 16.89 13.58 1.35
N GLN A 376 18.15 14.02 1.36
CA GLN A 376 18.87 14.46 0.14
C GLN A 376 19.32 13.30 -0.77
N HIS A 377 19.29 12.08 -0.26
CA HIS A 377 19.69 10.85 -0.97
C HIS A 377 18.51 9.88 -1.15
N SER A 378 17.28 10.29 -0.85
CA SER A 378 16.05 9.58 -1.19
C SER A 378 15.56 10.03 -2.57
N GLY A 379 15.05 9.10 -3.39
CA GLY A 379 14.54 9.40 -4.74
C GLY A 379 14.80 8.28 -5.74
N ASP A 380 14.30 8.46 -6.96
CA ASP A 380 14.30 7.44 -8.02
C ASP A 380 15.71 7.05 -8.54
N GLU A 381 16.73 7.87 -8.30
CA GLU A 381 18.05 7.70 -8.95
C GLU A 381 18.84 6.47 -8.49
N TYR A 382 18.57 5.95 -7.29
CA TYR A 382 19.36 4.89 -6.69
C TYR A 382 18.96 3.48 -7.12
N ASN A 383 17.90 3.35 -7.92
CA ASN A 383 17.50 2.07 -8.48
C ASN A 383 17.08 2.21 -9.95
N PRO A 384 18.02 2.04 -10.91
CA PRO A 384 17.73 2.20 -12.33
C PRO A 384 16.77 1.12 -12.89
N LYS A 385 16.48 0.08 -12.10
CA LYS A 385 15.52 -0.98 -12.45
C LYS A 385 14.12 -0.73 -11.87
N LYS A 386 13.96 0.25 -10.97
CA LYS A 386 12.67 0.61 -10.39
C LYS A 386 11.92 1.63 -11.24
N ILE A 387 10.61 1.62 -11.05
CA ILE A 387 9.70 2.59 -11.64
C ILE A 387 10.04 3.98 -11.06
N ARG A 388 9.91 5.03 -11.88
CA ARG A 388 10.18 6.43 -11.48
C ARG A 388 8.92 7.10 -10.96
N ASP A 389 8.51 6.69 -9.78
CA ASP A 389 7.25 7.02 -9.11
C ASP A 389 7.41 7.89 -7.85
N HIS A 390 8.63 8.10 -7.33
CA HIS A 390 8.85 8.90 -6.12
C HIS A 390 9.56 10.24 -6.39
N GLY A 391 10.04 10.45 -7.61
CA GLY A 391 10.72 11.66 -8.05
C GLY A 391 12.20 11.66 -7.74
N SER A 392 12.93 12.59 -8.36
CA SER A 392 14.36 12.76 -8.13
C SER A 392 14.68 13.17 -6.70
N ARG A 393 15.90 12.87 -6.24
CA ARG A 393 16.43 13.32 -4.95
C ARG A 393 16.40 14.83 -4.78
N LYS A 394 16.58 15.55 -5.89
CA LYS A 394 16.45 17.02 -5.92
C LYS A 394 15.03 17.42 -5.55
N ASN A 395 14.02 16.72 -6.07
CA ASN A 395 12.63 16.99 -5.78
C ASN A 395 12.25 16.55 -4.37
N TYR A 396 12.77 15.42 -3.88
CA TYR A 396 12.55 15.00 -2.49
C TYR A 396 12.99 16.09 -1.50
N TRP A 397 14.22 16.60 -1.65
CA TRP A 397 14.71 17.71 -0.81
C TRP A 397 13.93 19.01 -1.02
N LEU A 398 13.59 19.35 -2.28
CA LEU A 398 12.85 20.56 -2.64
C LEU A 398 11.53 20.70 -1.87
N TRP A 399 10.85 19.58 -1.59
CA TRP A 399 9.58 19.58 -0.87
C TRP A 399 9.75 19.35 0.64
N SER A 400 10.68 18.50 1.05
CA SER A 400 10.87 18.15 2.47
C SER A 400 11.52 19.27 3.28
N GLU A 401 12.53 19.97 2.75
CA GLU A 401 13.24 21.01 3.52
C GLU A 401 12.35 22.19 3.93
N PRO A 402 11.58 22.83 3.01
CA PRO A 402 10.72 23.95 3.39
C PRO A 402 9.63 23.52 4.38
N ALA A 403 9.10 22.30 4.23
CA ALA A 403 8.10 21.75 5.13
C ALA A 403 8.66 21.52 6.54
N PHE A 404 9.85 20.94 6.63
CA PHE A 404 10.55 20.75 7.91
C PHE A 404 10.84 22.08 8.62
N LYS A 405 11.22 23.12 7.88
CA LYS A 405 11.50 24.45 8.46
C LYS A 405 10.22 25.17 8.91
N SER A 406 9.15 25.10 8.11
CA SER A 406 7.92 25.87 8.32
C SER A 406 6.91 25.17 9.22
N ALA A 407 6.93 23.83 9.27
CA ALA A 407 5.88 22.96 9.79
C ALA A 407 4.52 23.20 9.12
N ASP A 408 4.47 23.77 7.92
CA ASP A 408 3.23 24.22 7.29
C ASP A 408 2.88 23.39 6.05
N PRO A 409 1.74 22.68 6.01
CA PRO A 409 1.32 21.93 4.83
C PRO A 409 1.12 22.82 3.59
N LYS A 410 0.99 24.15 3.74
CA LYS A 410 0.92 25.11 2.63
C LYS A 410 2.06 24.94 1.62
N VAL A 411 3.26 24.59 2.06
CA VAL A 411 4.42 24.42 1.16
C VAL A 411 4.43 23.07 0.43
N CYS A 412 3.46 22.19 0.70
CA CYS A 412 3.37 20.83 0.15
C CYS A 412 2.41 20.68 -1.04
N ASN A 413 2.05 21.79 -1.71
CA ASN A 413 1.16 21.74 -2.87
C ASN A 413 1.90 21.32 -4.14
N THR A 414 2.29 20.04 -4.19
CA THR A 414 2.94 19.42 -5.36
C THR A 414 2.05 19.47 -6.61
N PHE A 415 0.72 19.48 -6.48
CA PHE A 415 -0.25 19.43 -7.60
C PHE A 415 -0.39 20.72 -8.41
N THR A 416 0.17 21.82 -7.92
CA THR A 416 0.27 23.10 -8.66
C THR A 416 1.66 23.34 -9.24
N ALA A 417 2.62 22.47 -8.91
CA ALA A 417 4.00 22.65 -9.34
C ALA A 417 4.21 22.29 -10.82
N PRO A 418 5.15 22.95 -11.53
CA PRO A 418 5.61 22.49 -12.84
C PRO A 418 6.17 21.07 -12.77
N ALA A 419 6.04 20.30 -13.85
CA ALA A 419 6.50 18.90 -13.94
C ALA A 419 7.97 18.71 -13.52
N ALA A 420 8.85 19.67 -13.85
CA ALA A 420 10.27 19.63 -13.49
C ALA A 420 10.54 19.66 -11.96
N LYS A 421 9.58 20.09 -11.14
CA LYS A 421 9.67 20.08 -9.67
C LYS A 421 9.11 18.79 -9.05
N VAL A 422 8.64 17.85 -9.87
CA VAL A 422 8.03 16.58 -9.44
C VAL A 422 8.46 15.41 -10.33
N SER A 423 9.57 15.55 -11.05
CA SER A 423 10.15 14.57 -11.98
C SER A 423 11.22 13.66 -11.38
#